data_AF-A0A1M7EV68-F1
#
_entry.id   AF-A0A1M7EV68-F1
#
_cell.length_a   1.000
_cell.length_b   1.000
_cell.length_c   1.000
_cell.angle_alpha   90.00
_cell.angle_beta   90.00
_cell.angle_gamma   90.00
#
_symmetry.space_group_name_H-M   'P 1'
#
loop_
_entity.id
_entity.type
_entity.pdbx_description
1 polymer ?
#
loop_
_entity_poly.entity_id
_entity_poly.type
_entity_poly.pdbx_seq_one_letter_code
_entity_poly.pdbx_strand_id
1 'polypeptide(L)'
;MAKRWFLIDLKGILLDSAIMLPPMFDVVIIKRRPTKWVWQVRDREGTILMHGWEPTRRAAKYKGDRALFLLLAAGAYGPPQGILGTE
;
A
#
# COMPACT_ATOMS: atom_id res chain seq x y z
N MET A 1 -42.95 1.46 15.55
CA MET A 1 -41.60 1.23 16.10
C MET A 1 -40.88 0.23 15.21
N ALA A 2 -39.98 0.66 14.33
CA ALA A 2 -39.21 -0.23 13.44
C ALA A 2 -37.86 0.43 13.16
N LYS A 3 -36.94 0.37 14.12
CA LYS A 3 -35.62 1.00 14.00
C LYS A 3 -34.59 0.15 14.75
N ARG A 4 -34.20 -0.99 14.17
CA ARG A 4 -32.97 -1.69 14.64
C ARG A 4 -32.32 -2.62 13.62
N TRP A 5 -33.07 -3.10 12.61
CA TRP A 5 -32.56 -4.07 11.64
C TRP A 5 -31.85 -3.45 10.42
N PHE A 6 -32.09 -2.18 10.10
CA PHE A 6 -31.49 -1.52 8.93
C PHE A 6 -30.02 -1.08 9.11
N LEU A 7 -29.50 -1.05 10.34
CA LEU A 7 -28.16 -0.50 10.61
C LEU A 7 -27.03 -1.54 10.50
N ILE A 8 -27.36 -2.83 10.45
CA ILE A 8 -26.37 -3.93 10.43
C ILE A 8 -25.85 -4.14 8.99
N ASP A 9 -26.73 -4.02 8.01
CA ASP A 9 -26.44 -4.23 6.58
C ASP A 9 -25.49 -3.16 6.01
N LEU A 10 -25.71 -1.89 6.37
CA LEU A 10 -24.84 -0.79 5.96
C LEU A 10 -23.40 -0.90 6.47
N LYS A 11 -23.18 -1.46 7.67
CA LYS A 11 -21.82 -1.69 8.18
C LYS A 11 -21.11 -2.83 7.44
N GLY A 12 -21.84 -3.87 7.02
CA GLY A 12 -21.29 -4.96 6.20
C GLY A 12 -20.88 -4.48 4.80
N ILE A 13 -21.77 -3.76 4.12
CA ILE A 13 -21.51 -3.20 2.78
C ILE A 13 -20.36 -2.18 2.79
N LEU A 14 -20.26 -1.35 3.83
CA LEU A 14 -19.17 -0.38 3.99
C LEU A 14 -17.83 -1.04 4.34
N LEU A 15 -17.84 -2.18 5.05
CA LEU A 15 -16.61 -2.90 5.39
C LEU A 15 -16.07 -3.69 4.20
N ASP A 16 -16.94 -4.34 3.41
CA ASP A 16 -16.55 -5.05 2.19
C ASP A 16 -16.00 -4.09 1.13
N SER A 17 -16.57 -2.89 0.99
CA SER A 17 -16.03 -1.86 0.08
C SER A 17 -14.71 -1.26 0.57
N ALA A 18 -14.50 -1.12 1.88
CA ALA A 18 -13.21 -0.70 2.44
C ALA A 18 -12.12 -1.78 2.26
N ILE A 19 -12.48 -3.06 2.29
CA ILE A 19 -11.58 -4.19 1.99
C ILE A 19 -11.34 -4.34 0.47
N MET A 20 -12.30 -3.95 -0.37
CA MET A 20 -12.20 -3.98 -1.84
C MET A 20 -11.55 -2.74 -2.46
N LEU A 21 -11.17 -1.73 -1.67
CA LEU A 21 -10.31 -0.68 -2.22
C LEU A 21 -8.96 -1.31 -2.54
N PRO A 22 -8.51 -1.27 -3.83
CA PRO A 22 -7.24 -1.84 -4.19
C PRO A 22 -6.15 -1.20 -3.32
N PRO A 23 -5.20 -1.99 -2.80
CA PRO A 23 -4.13 -1.44 -1.99
C PRO A 23 -3.42 -0.37 -2.82
N MET A 24 -3.54 0.88 -2.36
CA MET A 24 -2.90 2.02 -3.02
C MET A 24 -1.43 1.99 -2.62
N PHE A 25 -0.56 1.86 -3.61
CA PHE A 25 0.87 1.92 -3.42
C PHE A 25 1.46 3.12 -4.14
N ASP A 26 2.44 3.75 -3.50
CA ASP A 26 3.18 4.88 -4.05
C ASP A 26 4.67 4.58 -4.18
N VAL A 27 5.27 5.06 -5.27
CA VAL A 27 6.72 5.07 -5.46
C VAL A 27 7.27 6.47 -5.16
N VAL A 28 8.05 6.58 -4.09
CA VAL A 28 8.67 7.84 -3.67
C VAL A 28 10.15 7.85 -4.02
N ILE A 29 10.62 8.92 -4.68
CA ILE A 29 12.02 9.11 -5.05
C ILE A 29 12.61 10.29 -4.26
N ILE A 30 13.67 10.01 -3.49
CA ILE A 30 14.29 10.95 -2.55
C ILE A 30 15.75 11.17 -2.94
N LYS A 31 16.14 12.42 -3.22
CA LYS A 31 17.56 12.78 -3.38
C LYS A 31 18.24 12.81 -2.01
N ARG A 32 19.25 11.96 -1.78
CA ARG A 32 20.04 11.93 -0.53
C ARG A 32 21.41 12.57 -0.69
N ARG A 33 22.08 12.34 -1.82
CA ARG A 33 23.39 12.92 -2.19
C ARG A 33 23.43 13.15 -3.70
N PRO A 34 24.43 13.86 -4.27
CA PRO A 34 24.53 14.09 -5.71
C PRO A 34 24.37 12.81 -6.55
N THR A 35 24.96 11.71 -6.08
CA THR A 35 24.94 10.38 -6.72
C THR A 35 24.17 9.34 -5.90
N LYS A 36 23.26 9.76 -5.02
CA LYS A 36 22.46 8.82 -4.21
C LYS A 36 20.99 9.23 -4.22
N TRP A 37 20.20 8.51 -4.99
CA TRP A 37 18.76 8.63 -5.10
C TRP A 37 18.13 7.40 -4.47
N VAL A 38 17.36 7.59 -3.40
CA VAL A 38 16.63 6.52 -2.73
C VAL A 38 15.26 6.39 -3.37
N TRP A 39 14.81 5.15 -3.58
CA TRP A 39 13.44 4.84 -3.97
C TRP A 39 12.78 4.02 -2.87
N GLN A 40 11.49 4.20 -2.67
CA GLN A 40 10.66 3.49 -1.70
C GLN A 40 9.31 3.16 -2.33
N VAL A 41 8.84 1.94 -2.14
CA VAL A 41 7.44 1.56 -2.36
C VAL A 41 6.74 1.65 -1.00
N ARG A 42 5.65 2.39 -0.93
CA ARG A 42 4.88 2.59 0.29
C ARG A 42 3.44 2.15 0.11
N ASP A 43 2.82 1.68 1.18
CA ASP A 43 1.35 1.54 1.24
C ASP A 43 0.66 2.88 1.52
N ARG A 44 -0.67 2.84 1.58
CA ARG A 44 -1.53 4.00 1.89
C ARG A 44 -1.24 4.61 3.27
N GLU A 45 -0.77 3.82 4.22
CA GLU A 45 -0.43 4.27 5.58
C GLU A 45 0.97 4.89 5.64
N GLY A 46 1.72 4.81 4.53
CA GLY A 46 3.09 5.30 4.43
C GLY A 46 4.13 4.27 4.89
N THR A 47 3.71 3.04 5.20
CA THR A 47 4.61 1.92 5.54
C THR A 47 5.50 1.61 4.36
N ILE A 48 6.81 1.53 4.59
CA ILE A 48 7.78 1.21 3.55
C ILE A 48 7.77 -0.30 3.33
N LEU A 49 7.27 -0.74 2.18
CA LEU A 49 7.22 -2.15 1.80
C LEU A 49 8.53 -2.61 1.14
N MET A 50 9.11 -1.76 0.30
CA MET A 50 10.37 -2.03 -0.39
C MET A 50 11.17 -0.75 -0.53
N HIS A 51 12.49 -0.83 -0.55
CA HIS A 51 13.34 0.33 -0.78
C HIS A 51 14.70 -0.03 -1.38
N GLY A 52 15.38 0.97 -1.93
CA GLY A 52 16.74 0.85 -2.43
C GLY A 52 17.35 2.19 -2.76
N TRP A 53 18.54 2.18 -3.36
CA TRP A 53 19.20 3.39 -3.82
C TRP A 53 19.83 3.16 -5.19
N GLU A 54 19.93 4.23 -5.96
CA GLU A 54 20.52 4.23 -7.28
C GLU A 54 21.34 5.51 -7.51
N PRO A 55 22.33 5.50 -8.43
CA PRO A 55 23.16 6.66 -8.71
C PRO A 55 22.42 7.84 -9.34
N THR A 56 21.34 7.56 -10.07
CA THR A 56 20.58 8.58 -10.82
C THR A 56 19.10 8.54 -10.48
N ARG A 57 18.41 9.69 -10.64
CA ARG A 57 16.96 9.78 -10.45
C ARG A 57 16.19 8.82 -11.36
N ARG A 58 16.63 8.67 -12.62
CA ARG A 58 15.98 7.78 -13.60
C ARG A 58 16.11 6.31 -13.21
N ALA A 59 17.31 5.88 -12.80
CA ALA A 59 17.52 4.53 -12.30
C ALA A 59 16.69 4.25 -11.05
N ALA A 60 16.64 5.19 -10.10
CA ALA A 60 15.80 5.07 -8.90
C ALA A 60 14.32 4.93 -9.25
N LYS A 61 13.79 5.75 -10.18
CA LYS A 61 12.41 5.65 -10.65
C LYS A 61 12.13 4.28 -11.27
N TYR A 62 12.97 3.83 -12.19
CA TYR A 62 12.80 2.53 -12.84
C TYR A 62 12.80 1.38 -11.83
N LYS A 63 13.72 1.39 -10.87
CA LYS A 63 13.82 0.33 -9.85
C LYS A 63 12.62 0.35 -8.90
N GLY A 64 12.16 1.52 -8.48
CA GLY A 64 10.95 1.68 -7.68
C GLY A 64 9.70 1.19 -8.41
N ASP A 65 9.50 1.61 -9.66
CA ASP A 65 8.36 1.19 -10.49
C ASP A 65 8.40 -0.33 -10.76
N ARG A 66 9.59 -0.90 -11.03
CA ARG A 66 9.77 -2.34 -11.22
C ARG A 66 9.46 -3.11 -9.94
N ALA A 67 9.87 -2.60 -8.78
CA ALA A 67 9.56 -3.22 -7.49
C ALA A 67 8.05 -3.23 -7.24
N LEU A 68 7.36 -2.11 -7.50
CA LEU A 68 5.90 -2.03 -7.43
C LEU A 68 5.22 -3.01 -8.38
N PHE A 69 5.67 -3.09 -9.64
CA PHE A 69 5.12 -4.04 -10.60
C PHE A 69 5.22 -5.48 -10.10
N LEU A 70 6.38 -5.87 -9.56
CA LEU A 70 6.58 -7.22 -9.02
C LEU A 70 5.73 -7.47 -7.77
N LEU A 71 5.57 -6.47 -6.89
CA LEU A 71 4.71 -6.56 -5.71
C LEU A 71 3.26 -6.85 -6.13
N LEU A 72 2.76 -6.09 -7.11
CA LEU A 72 1.41 -6.27 -7.67
C LEU A 72 1.25 -7.62 -8.38
N ALA A 73 2.25 -8.02 -9.18
CA ALA A 73 2.23 -9.28 -9.91
C ALA A 73 2.28 -10.50 -8.99
N ALA A 74 2.91 -10.39 -7.83
CA ALA A 74 3.01 -11.48 -6.86
C ALA A 74 1.72 -11.74 -6.08
N GLY A 75 0.70 -10.88 -6.18
CA GLY A 75 -0.50 -10.96 -5.33
C GLY A 75 -0.20 -10.90 -3.83
N ALA A 76 1.01 -10.46 -3.47
CA ALA A 76 1.60 -10.63 -2.14
C ALA A 76 1.11 -9.62 -1.10
N TYR A 77 0.11 -8.80 -1.43
CA TYR A 77 -0.44 -7.80 -0.53
C TYR A 77 -1.93 -8.09 -0.30
N GLY A 78 -2.20 -8.92 0.70
CA GLY A 78 -3.50 -8.93 1.37
C GLY A 78 -3.59 -7.73 2.34
N PRO A 79 -4.79 -7.38 2.82
CA PRO A 79 -4.97 -6.30 3.79
C PRO A 79 -4.03 -6.50 4.99
N PRO A 80 -3.52 -5.40 5.60
CA PRO A 80 -2.64 -5.48 6.75
C PRO A 80 -3.27 -6.40 7.81
N GLN A 81 -2.56 -7.47 8.19
CA GLN A 81 -3.05 -8.52 9.10
C GLN A 81 -3.14 -8.05 10.56
N GLY A 82 -3.66 -6.85 10.78
CA GLY A 82 -3.64 -6.17 12.06
C GLY A 82 -4.99 -6.05 12.74
N ILE A 83 -6.01 -6.87 12.46
CA ILE A 83 -7.16 -7.06 13.38
C ILE A 83 -7.76 -8.47 13.20
N LEU A 84 -7.01 -9.50 13.58
CA LEU A 84 -7.60 -10.80 13.94
C LEU A 84 -6.76 -11.41 15.05
N GLY A 85 -7.02 -10.99 16.29
CA GLY A 85 -6.31 -11.50 17.45
C GLY A 85 -6.27 -10.54 18.63
N THR A 86 -7.41 -10.27 19.24
CA THR A 86 -7.50 -10.19 20.70
C THR A 86 -8.85 -10.78 21.09
N GLU A 87 -8.76 -11.80 21.93
CA GLU A 87 -9.82 -12.60 22.53
C GLU A 87 -10.93 -11.77 23.21
#